data_AF-A0A094A8Z5-F1
#
_entry.id   AF-A0A094A8Z5-F1
#
_cell.length_a   1.000
_cell.length_b   1.000
_cell.length_c   1.000
_cell.angle_alpha   90.00
_cell.angle_beta   90.00
_cell.angle_gamma   90.00
#
_symmetry.space_group_name_H-M   'P 1'
#
loop_
_entity.id
_entity.type
_entity.pdbx_description
1 polymer ?
#
loop_
_entity_poly.entity_id
_entity_poly.type
_entity_poly.pdbx_seq_one_letter_code
_entity_poly.pdbx_strand_id
1 'polypeptide(L)'
;YWIAFGAHGPRAVTPPGEGWKVLGYTLAGVAVSFGIFATVRAFARGPPATMTKEYQEASNEYLLAQNSDPISGLSSEGYKGPGMVQSPPAKK
;
A
#
# COMPACT_ATOMS: atom_id res chain seq x y z
N TYR A 1 30.90 -22.36 36.67
CA TYR A 1 30.43 -21.25 35.81
C TYR A 1 28.96 -21.43 35.39
N TRP A 2 28.57 -22.58 34.83
CA TRP A 2 27.17 -22.84 34.37
C TRP A 2 26.08 -22.65 35.45
N ILE A 3 26.31 -23.07 36.70
CA ILE A 3 25.30 -22.91 37.78
C ILE A 3 25.07 -21.42 38.11
N ALA A 4 26.13 -20.62 38.20
CA ALA A 4 26.04 -19.21 38.60
C ALA A 4 25.68 -18.27 37.43
N PHE A 5 26.07 -18.63 36.19
CA PHE A 5 26.00 -17.71 35.04
C PHE A 5 25.47 -18.34 33.73
N GLY A 6 24.97 -19.58 33.78
CA GLY A 6 24.38 -20.24 32.60
C GLY A 6 23.06 -19.62 32.15
N ALA A 7 22.64 -19.94 30.93
CA ALA A 7 21.38 -19.48 30.33
C ALA A 7 20.17 -20.26 30.86
N HIS A 8 19.93 -20.20 32.17
CA HIS A 8 18.80 -20.83 32.85
C HIS A 8 18.15 -19.86 33.84
N GLY A 9 16.96 -20.22 34.34
CA GLY A 9 16.20 -19.40 35.28
C GLY A 9 15.98 -17.96 34.75
N PRO A 10 16.30 -16.91 35.51
CA PRO A 10 16.16 -15.52 35.06
C PRO A 10 17.01 -15.13 33.84
N ARG A 11 17.99 -15.95 33.45
CA ARG A 11 18.89 -15.71 32.30
C ARG A 11 18.56 -16.62 31.12
N ALA A 12 17.40 -17.26 31.12
CA ALA A 12 16.96 -18.08 30.00
C ALA A 12 16.91 -17.25 28.71
N VAL A 13 17.54 -17.78 27.66
CA VAL A 13 17.50 -17.18 26.32
C VAL A 13 16.33 -17.75 25.54
N THR A 14 15.95 -17.07 24.46
CA THR A 14 14.96 -17.58 23.53
C THR A 14 15.35 -18.96 23.01
N PRO A 15 14.44 -19.96 23.00
CA PRO A 15 14.73 -21.26 22.43
C PRO A 15 15.22 -21.16 20.98
N PRO A 16 16.09 -22.09 20.54
CA PRO A 16 16.56 -22.13 19.16
C PRO A 16 15.40 -22.13 18.16
N GLY A 17 15.48 -21.26 17.15
CA GLY A 17 14.50 -21.17 16.07
C GLY A 17 13.23 -20.38 16.40
N GLU A 18 13.11 -19.77 17.57
CA GLU A 18 11.96 -18.91 17.91
C GLU A 18 11.78 -17.76 16.91
N GLY A 19 12.87 -17.11 16.46
CA GLY A 19 12.79 -16.03 15.48
C GLY A 19 12.13 -16.43 14.16
N TRP A 20 12.39 -17.67 13.68
CA TRP A 20 11.73 -18.21 12.49
C TRP A 20 10.24 -18.49 12.72
N LYS A 21 9.86 -18.92 13.93
CA LYS A 21 8.46 -19.11 14.30
C LYS A 21 7.72 -17.77 14.34
N VAL A 22 8.31 -16.76 14.97
CA VAL A 22 7.73 -15.40 15.04
C VAL A 22 7.56 -14.83 13.63
N LEU A 23 8.58 -14.91 12.78
CA LEU A 23 8.49 -14.45 11.39
C LEU A 23 7.40 -15.22 10.63
N GLY A 24 7.35 -16.55 10.77
CA GLY A 24 6.36 -17.40 10.13
C GLY A 24 4.92 -17.06 10.53
N TYR A 25 4.66 -16.91 11.83
CA TYR A 25 3.33 -16.52 12.33
C TYR A 25 2.95 -15.10 11.95
N THR A 26 3.91 -14.17 11.93
CA THR A 26 3.66 -12.80 11.49
C THR A 26 3.26 -12.77 10.02
N LEU A 27 4.00 -13.47 9.15
CA LEU A 27 3.66 -13.58 7.73
C LEU A 27 2.33 -14.31 7.52
N ALA A 28 2.04 -15.35 8.29
CA ALA A 28 0.75 -16.03 8.24
C ALA A 28 -0.40 -15.07 8.61
N GLY A 29 -0.23 -14.24 9.65
CA GLY A 29 -1.21 -13.23 10.03
C GLY A 29 -1.45 -12.19 8.92
N VAL A 30 -0.38 -11.70 8.28
CA VAL A 30 -0.48 -10.78 7.14
C VAL A 30 -1.16 -11.43 5.94
N ALA A 31 -0.86 -12.70 5.66
CA ALA A 31 -1.49 -13.44 4.56
C ALA A 31 -2.99 -13.66 4.81
N VAL A 32 -3.37 -14.02 6.04
CA VAL A 32 -4.78 -14.20 6.43
C VAL A 32 -5.54 -12.87 6.34
N SER A 33 -4.98 -11.78 6.86
CA SER A 33 -5.64 -10.47 6.80
C SER A 33 -5.82 -9.99 5.36
N PHE A 34 -4.79 -10.17 4.51
CA PHE A 34 -4.88 -9.90 3.08
C PHE A 34 -5.96 -10.75 2.39
N GLY A 35 -6.02 -12.06 2.69
CA GLY A 35 -7.03 -12.96 2.15
C GLY A 35 -8.46 -12.53 2.51
N ILE A 36 -8.70 -12.15 3.76
CA ILE A 36 -9.99 -11.62 4.20
C ILE A 36 -10.33 -10.32 3.44
N PHE A 37 -9.40 -9.36 3.40
CA PHE A 37 -9.61 -8.09 2.70
C PHE A 37 -9.90 -8.28 1.22
N ALA A 38 -9.08 -9.07 0.52
CA ALA A 38 -9.24 -9.32 -0.91
C ALA A 38 -10.58 -10.00 -1.21
N THR A 39 -11.01 -10.95 -0.38
CA THR A 39 -12.30 -11.62 -0.51
C THR A 39 -13.45 -10.63 -0.39
N VAL A 40 -13.48 -9.83 0.68
CA VAL A 40 -14.54 -8.81 0.87
C VAL A 40 -14.53 -7.79 -0.26
N ARG A 41 -13.34 -7.33 -0.70
CA ARG A 41 -13.20 -6.34 -1.76
C ARG A 41 -13.66 -6.87 -3.13
N ALA A 42 -13.48 -8.16 -3.40
CA ALA A 42 -13.89 -8.80 -4.65
C ALA A 42 -15.42 -8.81 -4.85
N PHE A 43 -16.18 -8.84 -3.76
CA PHE A 43 -17.65 -8.77 -3.79
C PHE A 43 -18.21 -7.34 -3.72
N ALA A 44 -17.36 -6.32 -3.58
CA ALA A 44 -17.81 -4.93 -3.54
C ALA A 44 -18.22 -4.42 -4.94
N ARG A 45 -19.03 -3.36 -4.97
CA ARG A 45 -19.45 -2.70 -6.23
C ARG A 45 -18.23 -2.19 -7.02
N GLY A 46 -18.43 -2.06 -8.33
CA GLY A 46 -17.42 -1.50 -9.23
C GLY A 46 -17.03 -0.06 -8.88
N PRO A 47 -15.89 0.42 -9.39
CA PRO A 47 -15.47 1.81 -9.23
C PRO A 47 -16.49 2.78 -9.87
N PRO A 48 -16.52 4.06 -9.44
CA PRO A 48 -17.38 5.07 -10.06
C PRO A 48 -16.92 5.39 -11.49
N ALA A 49 -17.81 5.96 -12.29
CA ALA A 49 -17.54 6.33 -13.69
C ALA A 49 -16.39 7.34 -13.86
N THR A 50 -16.06 8.10 -12.81
CA THR A 50 -14.96 9.08 -12.80
C THR A 50 -13.59 8.47 -12.55
N MET A 51 -13.53 7.19 -12.19
CA MET A 51 -12.29 6.44 -11.95
C MET A 51 -11.87 5.68 -13.20
N THR A 52 -11.73 6.41 -14.31
CA THR A 52 -11.14 5.93 -15.56
C THR A 52 -10.06 6.90 -16.03
N LYS A 53 -9.12 6.40 -16.83
CA LYS A 53 -8.02 7.19 -17.38
C LYS A 53 -8.52 8.40 -18.18
N GLU A 54 -9.55 8.21 -18.99
CA GLU A 54 -10.09 9.22 -19.90
C GLU A 54 -10.73 10.37 -19.12
N TYR A 55 -11.50 10.06 -18.07
CA TYR A 55 -12.09 11.08 -17.22
C TYR A 55 -11.03 11.89 -16.47
N GLN A 56 -9.96 11.21 -16.02
CA GLN A 56 -8.85 11.85 -15.30
C GLN A 56 -7.96 12.69 -16.21
N GLU A 57 -7.77 12.28 -17.46
CA GLU A 57 -7.08 13.09 -18.49
C GLU A 57 -7.88 14.34 -18.83
N ALA A 58 -9.20 14.22 -19.04
CA ALA A 58 -10.07 15.38 -19.23
C ALA A 58 -10.07 16.32 -18.01
N SER A 59 -9.96 15.75 -16.79
CA SER A 59 -9.82 16.53 -15.56
C SER A 59 -8.48 17.30 -15.54
N ASN A 60 -7.39 16.70 -16.01
CA ASN A 60 -6.10 17.39 -16.14
C ASN A 60 -6.19 18.57 -17.12
N GLU A 61 -6.82 18.39 -18.28
CA GLU A 61 -7.00 19.47 -19.27
C GLU A 61 -7.79 20.65 -18.68
N TYR A 62 -8.87 20.35 -17.95
CA TYR A 62 -9.65 21.35 -17.25
C TYR A 62 -8.84 22.10 -16.19
N LEU A 63 -8.05 21.39 -15.38
CA LEU A 63 -7.22 21.98 -14.33
C LEU A 63 -6.09 22.85 -14.89
N LEU A 64 -5.49 22.43 -16.01
CA LEU A 64 -4.51 23.23 -16.76
C LEU A 64 -5.13 24.52 -17.29
N ALA A 65 -6.35 24.44 -17.85
CA ALA A 65 -7.08 25.62 -18.33
C ALA A 65 -7.37 26.63 -17.21
N GLN A 66 -7.47 26.18 -15.97
CA GLN A 66 -7.66 27.02 -14.77
C GLN A 66 -6.37 27.42 -14.06
N ASN A 67 -5.21 27.02 -14.59
CA ASN A 67 -3.90 27.24 -13.96
C ASN A 67 -3.83 26.70 -12.51
N SER A 68 -4.33 25.47 -12.31
CA SER A 68 -4.40 24.84 -10.99
C SER A 68 -3.04 24.28 -10.54
N ASP A 69 -2.66 24.58 -9.30
CA ASP A 69 -1.36 24.22 -8.70
C ASP A 69 -0.14 24.67 -9.54
N PRO A 70 0.05 26.00 -9.71
CA PRO A 70 1.10 26.56 -10.55
C PRO A 70 2.50 26.57 -9.91
N ILE A 71 2.62 26.28 -8.62
CA ILE A 71 3.91 26.34 -7.90
C ILE A 71 4.62 24.99 -7.93
N SER A 72 3.88 23.90 -7.71
CA SER A 72 4.45 22.56 -7.55
C SER A 72 3.76 21.47 -8.35
N GLY A 73 2.54 21.73 -8.84
CA GLY A 73 1.70 20.72 -9.45
C GLY A 73 1.56 20.86 -10.95
N LEU A 74 0.40 20.45 -11.42
CA LEU A 74 0.12 20.21 -12.83
C LEU A 74 0.41 21.41 -13.74
N SER A 75 0.13 22.63 -13.27
CA SER A 75 0.37 23.87 -14.02
C SER A 75 1.75 24.50 -13.78
N SER A 76 2.61 23.88 -12.97
CA SER A 76 3.95 24.43 -12.70
C SER A 76 4.90 24.29 -13.88
N GLU A 77 5.82 25.24 -14.00
CA GLU A 77 6.84 25.22 -15.05
C GLU A 77 7.74 23.98 -14.89
N GLY A 78 7.74 23.13 -15.92
CA GLY A 78 8.56 21.92 -15.93
C GLY A 78 7.94 20.72 -15.22
N TYR A 79 6.65 20.75 -14.87
CA TYR A 79 5.94 19.59 -14.33
C TYR A 79 6.04 18.38 -15.28
N LYS A 80 6.48 17.23 -14.73
CA LYS A 80 6.59 15.95 -15.44
C LYS A 80 5.97 14.87 -14.57
N GLY A 81 4.68 14.63 -14.78
CA GLY A 81 3.93 13.61 -14.06
C GLY A 81 2.59 13.31 -14.70
N PRO A 82 1.90 12.26 -14.22
CA PRO A 82 0.59 11.84 -14.76
C PRO A 82 -0.58 12.75 -14.32
N GLY A 83 -0.33 13.74 -13.46
CA GLY A 83 -1.40 14.58 -12.89
C GLY A 83 -2.39 13.73 -12.08
N MET A 84 -3.68 13.90 -12.39
CA MET A 84 -4.79 13.17 -11.75
C MET A 84 -4.93 11.70 -12.21
N VAL A 85 -4.12 11.25 -13.17
CA VAL A 85 -4.26 9.90 -13.74
C VAL A 85 -3.71 8.84 -12.79
N GLN A 86 -4.62 8.01 -12.27
CA GLN A 86 -4.35 6.90 -11.36
C GLN A 86 -5.13 5.63 -11.72
N SER A 87 -6.13 5.74 -12.59
CA SER A 87 -7.03 4.63 -12.94
C SER A 87 -6.69 4.03 -14.30
N PRO A 88 -6.98 2.72 -14.50
CA PRO A 88 -6.88 2.11 -15.82
C PRO A 88 -7.89 2.73 -16.81
N PRO A 89 -7.72 2.50 -18.12
CA PRO A 89 -8.70 2.87 -19.13
C PRO A 89 -10.08 2.31 -18.83
N ALA A 90 -11.13 3.02 -19.27
CA ALA A 90 -12.49 2.52 -19.18
C ALA A 90 -12.60 1.14 -19.84
N LYS A 91 -13.34 0.22 -19.19
CA LYS A 91 -13.66 -1.07 -19.81
C LYS A 91 -14.57 -0.80 -21.01
N LYS A 92 -14.21 -1.35 -22.17
CA LYS A 92 -15.06 -1.35 -23.37
C LYS A 92 -16.31 -2.20 -23.15
#